data_AF-A0A6M7U546-F1
#
_entry.id   AF-A0A6M7U546-F1
#
_cell.length_a   1.000
_cell.length_b   1.000
_cell.length_c   1.000
_cell.angle_alpha   90.00
_cell.angle_beta   90.00
_cell.angle_gamma   90.00
#
_symmetry.space_group_name_H-M   'P 1'
#
loop_
_entity.id
_entity.type
_entity.pdbx_description
1 polymer ?
#
loop_
_entity_poly.entity_id
_entity_poly.type
_entity_poly.pdbx_seq_one_letter_code
_entity_poly.pdbx_strand_id
1 'polypeptide(L)'
;MINDASILRAMARLRKALERRMRMDDRVEELRARDGGRPIRSGTLAAFDTAALGRKLRPMLEYDGRGWRALADEIGVTSPDLSRVMAGQDIAAGKVFAICDWAGLDARSFYRPPLGAPPPRKRPRRCRLFHGKSTETGVRA
;
A
#
# COMPACT_ATOMS: atom_id res chain seq x y z
N MET A 1 50.85 -20.56 31.33
CA MET A 1 49.56 -21.14 31.75
C MET A 1 48.49 -20.09 31.53
N ILE A 2 47.58 -20.31 30.56
CA ILE A 2 46.45 -19.41 30.31
C ILE A 2 45.52 -19.53 31.53
N ASN A 3 45.44 -18.48 32.35
CA ASN A 3 44.68 -18.51 33.60
C ASN A 3 43.20 -18.86 33.34
N ASP A 4 42.72 -19.95 33.94
CA ASP A 4 41.33 -20.45 33.86
C ASP A 4 40.28 -19.35 34.15
N ALA A 5 40.61 -18.40 35.03
CA ALA A 5 39.75 -17.26 35.34
C ALA A 5 39.46 -16.35 34.12
N SER A 6 40.39 -16.26 33.16
CA SER A 6 40.19 -15.51 31.92
C SER A 6 39.19 -16.20 31.00
N ILE A 7 39.32 -17.53 30.88
CA ILE A 7 38.43 -18.37 30.07
C ILE A 7 37.01 -18.35 30.64
N LEU A 8 36.86 -18.49 31.96
CA LEU A 8 35.57 -18.44 32.64
C LEU A 8 34.86 -17.08 32.42
N ARG A 9 35.59 -15.96 32.48
CA ARG A 9 35.04 -14.63 32.20
C ARG A 9 34.65 -14.47 30.73
N ALA A 10 35.44 -14.99 29.80
CA ALA A 10 35.12 -14.97 28.38
C ALA A 10 33.84 -15.78 28.09
N MET A 11 33.71 -16.98 28.68
CA MET A 11 32.53 -17.82 28.56
C MET A 11 31.28 -17.17 29.18
N ALA A 12 31.41 -16.50 30.33
CA ALA A 12 30.32 -15.76 30.94
C ALA A 12 29.82 -14.61 30.07
N ARG A 13 30.73 -13.87 29.41
CA ARG A 13 30.37 -12.82 28.46
C ARG A 13 29.66 -13.38 27.23
N LEU A 14 30.14 -14.52 26.72
CA LEU A 14 29.58 -15.17 25.55
C LEU A 14 28.16 -15.70 25.83
N ARG A 15 27.93 -16.33 27.00
CA ARG A 15 26.59 -16.74 27.46
C ARG A 15 25.64 -15.55 27.57
N LYS A 16 26.06 -14.46 28.21
CA LYS A 16 25.24 -13.24 28.36
C LYS A 16 24.90 -12.58 27.02
N ALA A 17 25.82 -12.61 26.06
CA ALA A 17 25.58 -12.10 24.72
C ALA A 17 24.57 -12.96 23.95
N LEU A 18 24.65 -14.29 24.08
CA LEU A 18 23.71 -15.24 23.49
C LEU A 18 22.31 -15.09 24.07
N GLU A 19 22.18 -15.05 25.40
CA GLU A 19 20.90 -14.82 26.08
C GLU A 19 20.25 -13.50 25.66
N ARG A 20 21.05 -12.44 25.51
CA ARG A 20 20.56 -11.14 25.04
C ARG A 20 20.05 -11.20 23.60
N ARG A 21 20.73 -11.96 22.74
CA ARG A 21 20.34 -12.14 21.34
C ARG A 21 19.06 -12.99 21.22
N MET A 22 18.99 -14.10 21.96
CA MET A 22 17.79 -14.94 22.01
C MET A 22 16.56 -14.16 22.48
N ARG A 23 16.68 -13.33 23.53
CA ARG A 23 15.57 -12.45 23.96
C ARG A 23 15.15 -11.42 22.91
N MET A 24 16.07 -10.97 22.07
CA MET A 24 15.73 -10.07 20.95
C MET A 24 15.00 -10.83 19.85
N ASP A 25 15.44 -12.03 19.53
CA ASP A 25 14.82 -12.89 18.53
C ASP A 25 13.40 -13.32 18.97
N ASP A 26 13.21 -13.73 20.23
CA ASP A 26 11.90 -14.06 20.80
C ASP A 26 10.93 -12.86 20.75
N ARG A 27 11.43 -11.65 21.05
CA ARG A 27 10.63 -10.42 20.97
C ARG A 27 10.28 -10.05 19.54
N VAL A 28 11.16 -10.33 18.58
CA VAL A 28 10.90 -10.14 17.14
C VAL A 28 9.88 -11.16 16.63
N GLU A 29 10.00 -12.41 17.06
CA GLU A 29 9.07 -13.51 16.74
C GLU A 29 7.67 -13.22 17.32
N GLU A 30 7.59 -12.76 18.58
CA GLU A 30 6.34 -12.36 19.22
C GLU A 30 5.68 -11.15 18.52
N LEU A 31 6.48 -10.17 18.09
CA LEU A 31 5.98 -9.04 17.30
C LEU A 31 5.47 -9.48 15.91
N ARG A 32 6.13 -10.45 15.27
CA ARG A 32 5.69 -11.03 13.99
C ARG A 32 4.41 -11.84 14.14
N ALA A 33 4.29 -12.64 15.21
CA ALA A 33 3.09 -13.41 15.53
C ALA A 33 1.87 -12.50 15.78
N ARG A 34 2.08 -11.33 16.41
CA ARG A 34 1.03 -10.31 16.60
C ARG A 34 0.64 -9.55 15.33
N ASP A 35 1.50 -9.49 14.32
CA ASP A 35 1.25 -8.78 13.06
C ASP A 35 0.47 -9.64 12.03
N GLY A 36 0.26 -10.93 12.27
CA GLY A 36 -0.48 -11.84 11.37
C GLY A 36 -2.00 -11.65 11.32
N GLY A 37 -2.58 -10.79 12.16
CA GLY A 37 -4.04 -10.58 12.27
C GLY A 37 -4.50 -9.12 12.20
N ARG A 38 -3.62 -8.17 11.90
CA ARG A 38 -4.01 -6.75 11.77
C ARG A 38 -4.55 -6.47 10.36
N PRO A 39 -5.61 -5.65 10.21
CA PRO A 39 -6.02 -5.16 8.90
C PRO A 39 -4.82 -4.52 8.21
N ILE A 40 -4.70 -4.79 6.91
CA ILE A 40 -3.53 -4.43 6.09
C ILE A 40 -3.23 -2.94 6.29
N ARG A 41 -2.07 -2.62 6.90
CA ARG A 41 -1.72 -1.23 7.29
C ARG A 41 -1.69 -0.34 6.04
N SER A 42 -2.36 0.82 6.13
CA SER A 42 -2.25 1.92 5.15
C SER A 42 -0.78 2.19 4.85
N GLY A 43 -0.35 1.94 3.61
CA GLY A 43 1.05 2.08 3.19
C GLY A 43 1.74 0.78 2.76
N THR A 44 1.13 -0.39 2.99
CA THR A 44 1.62 -1.67 2.43
C THR A 44 1.02 -2.00 1.08
N LEU A 45 -0.18 -1.49 0.79
CA LEU A 45 -0.90 -1.66 -0.48
C LEU A 45 -0.65 -0.49 -1.42
N ALA A 46 -0.92 -0.73 -2.70
CA ALA A 46 -1.00 0.32 -3.70
C ALA A 46 -2.14 1.28 -3.33
N ALA A 47 -1.88 2.57 -3.37
CA ALA A 47 -2.86 3.60 -3.02
C ALA A 47 -2.63 4.86 -3.85
N PHE A 48 -3.61 5.76 -3.86
CA PHE A 48 -3.43 7.11 -4.37
C PHE A 48 -3.15 8.07 -3.22
N ASP A 49 -2.26 9.03 -3.43
CA ASP A 49 -2.03 10.13 -2.50
C ASP A 49 -3.15 11.17 -2.65
N THR A 50 -4.33 10.85 -2.11
CA THR A 50 -5.51 11.72 -2.18
C THR A 50 -5.32 13.03 -1.41
N ALA A 51 -4.46 13.05 -0.39
CA ALA A 51 -4.08 14.28 0.29
C ALA A 51 -3.27 15.22 -0.62
N ALA A 52 -2.33 14.69 -1.41
CA ALA A 52 -1.62 15.46 -2.43
C ALA A 52 -2.55 15.94 -3.54
N LEU A 53 -3.47 15.09 -3.98
CA LEU A 53 -4.52 15.47 -4.94
C LEU A 53 -5.37 16.61 -4.39
N GLY A 54 -5.84 16.52 -3.14
CA GLY A 54 -6.64 17.56 -2.49
C GLY A 54 -5.93 18.90 -2.40
N ARG A 55 -4.61 18.92 -2.11
CA ARG A 55 -3.80 20.15 -2.11
C ARG A 55 -3.72 20.82 -3.48
N LYS A 56 -3.66 20.03 -4.56
CA LYS A 56 -3.62 20.53 -5.94
C LYS A 56 -4.99 21.00 -6.42
N LEU A 57 -6.04 20.28 -6.02
CA LEU A 57 -7.41 20.52 -6.45
C LEU A 57 -8.04 21.73 -5.73
N ARG A 58 -7.67 21.99 -4.46
CA ARG A 58 -8.28 23.05 -3.64
C ARG A 58 -8.25 24.44 -4.29
N PRO A 59 -7.12 24.97 -4.80
CA PRO A 59 -7.10 26.28 -5.47
C PRO A 59 -7.98 26.34 -6.72
N MET A 60 -8.11 25.23 -7.47
CA MET A 60 -8.94 25.16 -8.67
C MET A 60 -10.43 25.25 -8.31
N LEU A 61 -10.85 24.54 -7.26
CA LEU A 61 -12.22 24.58 -6.76
C LEU A 61 -12.57 25.95 -6.16
N GLU A 62 -11.62 26.57 -5.44
CA GLU A 62 -11.79 27.92 -4.88
C GLU A 62 -11.92 28.98 -5.97
N TYR A 63 -11.18 28.85 -7.07
CA TYR A 63 -11.28 29.76 -8.22
C TYR A 63 -12.58 29.59 -9.01
N ASP A 64 -13.05 28.36 -9.18
CA ASP A 64 -14.27 28.06 -9.93
C ASP A 64 -15.54 28.62 -9.24
N GLY A 65 -15.56 28.68 -7.90
CA GLY A 65 -16.60 29.34 -7.12
C GLY A 65 -17.97 28.65 -7.13
N ARG A 66 -18.14 27.56 -7.88
CA ARG A 66 -19.38 26.76 -7.86
C ARG A 66 -19.44 25.87 -6.62
N GLY A 67 -20.67 25.55 -6.21
CA GLY A 67 -20.91 24.62 -5.12
C GLY A 67 -20.40 23.22 -5.45
N TRP A 68 -19.97 22.48 -4.42
CA TRP A 68 -19.35 21.16 -4.57
C TRP A 68 -20.25 20.13 -5.27
N ARG A 69 -21.57 20.29 -5.19
CA ARG A 69 -22.53 19.43 -5.91
C ARG A 69 -22.46 19.63 -7.42
N ALA A 70 -22.46 20.89 -7.86
CA ALA A 70 -22.41 21.22 -9.28
C ALA A 70 -21.10 20.70 -9.93
N LEU A 71 -19.98 20.82 -9.21
CA LEU A 71 -18.69 20.30 -9.67
C LEU A 71 -18.65 18.78 -9.67
N ALA A 72 -19.20 18.15 -8.63
CA ALA A 72 -19.28 16.69 -8.58
C ALA A 72 -20.10 16.13 -9.77
N ASP A 73 -21.22 16.76 -10.10
CA ASP A 73 -22.08 16.36 -11.22
C ASP A 73 -21.37 16.48 -12.57
N GLU A 74 -20.59 17.54 -12.79
CA GLU A 74 -19.78 17.73 -14.00
C GLU A 74 -18.66 16.69 -14.14
N ILE A 75 -17.95 16.41 -13.03
CA ILE A 75 -16.86 15.43 -12.99
C ILE A 75 -17.38 13.99 -13.12
N GLY A 76 -18.67 13.75 -12.81
CA GLY A 76 -19.25 12.42 -12.72
C GLY A 76 -18.88 11.68 -11.41
N VAL A 77 -18.70 12.43 -10.32
CA VAL A 77 -18.48 11.89 -8.96
C VAL A 77 -19.53 12.42 -8.00
N THR A 78 -19.51 11.97 -6.75
CA THR A 78 -20.45 12.48 -5.74
C THR A 78 -19.80 13.57 -4.88
N SER A 79 -20.59 14.49 -4.33
CA SER A 79 -20.04 15.52 -3.42
C SER A 79 -19.32 14.95 -2.19
N PRO A 80 -19.74 13.80 -1.60
CA PRO A 80 -18.96 13.10 -0.59
C PRO A 80 -17.59 12.63 -1.07
N ASP A 81 -17.43 12.26 -2.35
CA ASP A 81 -16.11 11.84 -2.87
C ASP A 81 -15.13 13.01 -2.87
N LEU A 82 -15.57 14.19 -3.30
CA LEU A 82 -14.77 15.41 -3.21
C LEU A 82 -14.40 15.73 -1.76
N SER A 83 -15.36 15.54 -0.82
CA SER A 83 -15.12 15.76 0.62
C SER A 83 -14.06 14.80 1.17
N ARG A 84 -14.12 13.53 0.79
CA ARG A 84 -13.09 12.52 1.14
C ARG A 84 -11.71 12.92 0.62
N VAL A 85 -11.63 13.37 -0.64
CA VAL A 85 -10.35 13.85 -1.21
C VAL A 85 -9.81 15.04 -0.43
N MET A 86 -10.64 16.01 -0.07
CA MET A 86 -10.20 17.16 0.75
C MET A 86 -9.79 16.79 2.17
N ALA A 87 -10.35 15.71 2.71
CA ALA A 87 -9.93 15.11 3.97
C ALA A 87 -8.72 14.17 3.84
N GLY A 88 -8.18 13.97 2.62
CA GLY A 88 -7.09 13.03 2.36
C GLY A 88 -7.47 11.56 2.56
N GLN A 89 -8.75 11.23 2.46
CA GLN A 89 -9.28 9.87 2.58
C GLN A 89 -9.22 9.15 1.22
N ASP A 90 -9.12 7.83 1.26
CA ASP A 90 -9.10 7.01 0.06
C ASP A 90 -10.45 6.98 -0.66
N ILE A 91 -10.38 6.96 -1.99
CA ILE A 91 -11.52 6.82 -2.90
C ILE A 91 -11.19 5.80 -3.99
N ALA A 92 -12.23 5.31 -4.68
CA ALA A 92 -12.04 4.35 -5.76
C ALA A 92 -11.19 4.95 -6.90
N ALA A 93 -10.30 4.13 -7.49
CA ALA A 93 -9.36 4.56 -8.52
C ALA A 93 -10.05 5.25 -9.72
N GLY A 94 -11.20 4.74 -10.17
CA GLY A 94 -11.98 5.36 -11.25
C GLY A 94 -12.36 6.81 -10.96
N LYS A 95 -12.63 7.14 -9.69
CA LYS A 95 -12.97 8.50 -9.27
C LYS A 95 -11.73 9.40 -9.23
N VAL A 96 -10.57 8.85 -8.89
CA VAL A 96 -9.29 9.59 -8.99
C VAL A 96 -9.02 9.97 -10.44
N PHE A 97 -9.22 9.06 -11.39
CA PHE A 97 -9.07 9.37 -12.81
C PHE A 97 -10.03 10.47 -13.26
N ALA A 98 -11.33 10.34 -12.97
CA ALA A 98 -12.32 11.37 -13.34
C ALA A 98 -11.96 12.77 -12.80
N ILE A 99 -11.56 12.86 -11.53
CA ILE A 99 -11.14 14.13 -10.90
C ILE A 99 -9.88 14.68 -11.57
N CYS A 100 -8.89 13.83 -11.83
CA CYS A 100 -7.64 14.25 -12.48
C CYS A 100 -7.87 14.70 -13.93
N ASP A 101 -8.70 13.98 -14.69
CA ASP A 101 -9.03 14.31 -16.08
C ASP A 101 -9.73 15.67 -16.17
N TRP A 102 -10.69 15.94 -15.27
CA TRP A 102 -11.33 17.25 -15.17
C TRP A 102 -10.34 18.36 -14.77
N ALA A 103 -9.46 18.09 -13.80
CA ALA A 103 -8.49 19.07 -13.31
C ALA A 103 -7.27 19.27 -14.25
N GLY A 104 -7.17 18.52 -15.35
CA GLY A 104 -6.01 18.52 -16.23
C GLY A 104 -4.72 18.02 -15.56
N LEU A 105 -4.86 17.12 -14.57
CA LEU A 105 -3.75 16.56 -13.79
C LEU A 105 -3.44 15.13 -14.23
N ASP A 106 -2.18 14.70 -14.13
CA ASP A 106 -1.83 13.30 -14.35
C ASP A 106 -2.11 12.46 -13.09
N ALA A 107 -3.08 11.55 -13.19
CA ALA A 107 -3.43 10.63 -12.10
C ALA A 107 -2.25 9.75 -11.67
N ARG A 108 -1.32 9.40 -12.58
CA ARG A 108 -0.14 8.58 -12.23
C ARG A 108 0.82 9.30 -11.30
N SER A 109 0.86 10.63 -11.31
CA SER A 109 1.68 11.42 -10.40
C SER A 109 1.28 11.25 -8.93
N PHE A 110 0.02 10.88 -8.67
CA PHE A 110 -0.50 10.62 -7.33
C PHE A 110 -0.48 9.13 -6.95
N TYR A 111 -0.10 8.24 -7.87
CA TYR A 111 -0.06 6.81 -7.59
C TYR A 111 1.13 6.46 -6.69
N ARG A 112 0.84 5.80 -5.57
CA ARG A 112 1.84 5.27 -4.65
C ARG A 112 1.90 3.74 -4.79
N PRO A 113 3.04 3.18 -5.26
CA PRO A 113 3.20 1.74 -5.32
C PRO A 113 3.20 1.11 -3.92
N PRO A 114 2.84 -0.18 -3.80
CA PRO A 114 2.92 -0.88 -2.52
C PRO A 114 4.38 -0.95 -2.04
N LEU A 115 4.57 -1.01 -0.72
CA LEU A 115 5.90 -1.11 -0.15
C LEU A 115 6.58 -2.41 -0.59
N GLY A 116 7.80 -2.31 -1.12
CA GLY A 116 8.53 -3.46 -1.65
C GLY A 116 8.05 -3.95 -3.02
N ALA A 117 7.27 -3.15 -3.75
CA ALA A 117 6.89 -3.46 -5.12
C ALA A 117 8.13 -3.73 -5.98
N PRO A 118 8.19 -4.85 -6.73
CA PRO A 118 9.26 -5.08 -7.68
C PRO A 118 9.23 -3.99 -8.77
N PRO A 119 10.37 -3.70 -9.41
CA PRO A 119 10.42 -2.72 -10.49
C PRO A 119 9.45 -3.09 -11.63
N PRO A 120 8.93 -2.08 -12.37
CA PRO A 120 8.02 -2.31 -13.49
C PRO A 120 8.59 -3.32 -14.48
N ARG A 121 7.78 -4.31 -14.86
CA ARG A 121 8.22 -5.34 -15.79
C ARG A 121 8.40 -4.73 -17.18
N LYS A 122 9.57 -4.97 -17.80
CA LYS A 122 9.86 -4.53 -19.18
C LYS A 122 9.07 -5.31 -20.25
N ARG A 123 8.60 -6.52 -19.93
CA ARG A 123 7.85 -7.40 -20.84
C ARG A 123 6.72 -8.13 -20.11
N PRO A 124 5.56 -8.36 -20.76
CA PRO A 124 4.55 -9.27 -20.22
C PRO A 124 5.17 -10.66 -20.01
N ARG A 125 4.74 -11.38 -18.98
CA ARG A 125 5.15 -12.79 -18.82
C ARG A 125 4.71 -13.53 -20.08
N ARG A 126 5.60 -14.35 -20.66
CA ARG A 126 5.19 -15.34 -21.67
C ARG A 126 4.21 -16.28 -20.98
N CYS A 127 2.92 -16.00 -21.09
CA CYS A 127 1.90 -16.96 -20.72
C CYS A 127 2.06 -18.15 -21.67
N ARG A 128 2.16 -19.36 -21.12
CA ARG A 128 1.73 -20.54 -21.89
C ARG A 128 0.30 -20.22 -22.30
N LEU A 129 0.04 -20.15 -23.61
CA LEU A 129 -1.29 -19.95 -24.15
C LEU A 129 -2.27 -20.82 -23.36
N PHE A 130 -3.33 -20.22 -22.85
CA PHE A 130 -4.41 -20.97 -22.22
C PHE A 130 -5.02 -21.85 -23.31
N HIS A 131 -4.66 -23.14 -23.34
CA HIS A 131 -5.20 -24.09 -24.29
C HIS A 131 -6.58 -24.49 -23.78
N GLY A 132 -7.59 -23.66 -24.07
CA GLY A 132 -8.99 -23.87 -23.70
C GLY A 132 -9.62 -25.05 -24.43
N LYS A 133 -9.24 -26.29 -24.08
CA LYS A 133 -9.83 -27.52 -24.64
C LYS A 133 -10.88 -28.20 -23.74
N SER A 134 -11.42 -27.51 -22.73
CA SER A 134 -12.45 -28.13 -21.88
C SER A 134 -13.55 -27.13 -21.53
N THR A 135 -14.49 -26.97 -22.46
CA THR A 135 -15.86 -26.54 -22.18
C THR A 135 -16.76 -27.77 -22.12
N GLU A 136 -16.43 -28.75 -21.28
CA GLU A 136 -17.37 -29.82 -20.91
C GLU A 136 -18.30 -29.29 -19.82
N THR A 137 -19.21 -28.40 -20.19
CA THR A 137 -20.45 -28.22 -19.42
C THR A 137 -21.30 -29.46 -19.66
N GLY A 138 -21.27 -30.39 -18.70
CA GLY A 138 -22.16 -31.53 -18.66
C GLY A 138 -23.61 -31.09 -18.63
N VAL A 139 -24.29 -31.19 -19.77
CA VAL A 139 -25.75 -31.23 -19.82
C VAL A 139 -26.14 -32.61 -19.30
N ARG A 140 -26.71 -32.67 -18.10
CA ARG A 140 -27.47 -33.85 -17.67
C ARG A 140 -28.93 -33.61 -18.06
N ALA A 141 -29.43 -34.56 -18.85
CA ALA A 141 -30.81 -34.70 -19.29
C ALA A 141 -31.78 -34.86 -18.13
#